data_AF-A0RUT1-F1
#
_entry.id   AF-A0RUT1-F1
#
_cell.length_a   1.000
_cell.length_b   1.000
_cell.length_c   1.000
_cell.angle_alpha   90.00
_cell.angle_beta   90.00
_cell.angle_gamma   90.00
#
_symmetry.space_group_name_H-M   'P 1'
#
loop_
_entity.id
_entity.type
_entity.pdbx_description
1 polymer ?
#
loop_
_entity_poly.entity_id
_entity_poly.type
_entity_poly.pdbx_seq_one_letter_code
_entity_poly.pdbx_strand_id
1 'polypeptide(L)'
;MVPSAPYGYTFDTCAIINVWRNPNISTPLRMLLETEGSIVYMNSYVVGELAVKSLGQDEAGRMLHEHLGADAGADVISTMRERAGSMLQKRLGADVSGGDVIPKMREHAVQMEEHCPTLHSPDSIILAFAMYTKTVLVTHDKGLLAATEKMKAPCVDPNVIVGDCSAKRRRNQFEGLVGYMGSARLGFD
;
A
#
# COMPACT_ATOMS: atom_id res chain seq x y z
N MET A 1 -6.99 -13.56 -6.81
CA MET A 1 -5.77 -14.17 -6.24
C MET A 1 -4.81 -13.01 -6.01
N VAL A 2 -4.33 -12.79 -4.78
CA VAL A 2 -3.43 -11.65 -4.48
C VAL A 2 -2.10 -11.92 -5.18
N PRO A 3 -1.47 -10.92 -5.84
CA PRO A 3 -0.17 -11.12 -6.47
C PRO A 3 0.86 -11.58 -5.44
N SER A 4 1.65 -12.61 -5.77
CA SER A 4 2.78 -12.99 -4.92
C SER A 4 3.78 -11.83 -4.86
N ALA A 5 4.24 -11.51 -3.66
CA ALA A 5 5.16 -10.40 -3.39
C ALA A 5 6.56 -10.93 -3.04
N PRO A 6 7.32 -11.48 -4.00
CA PRO A 6 8.61 -12.12 -3.73
C PRO A 6 9.66 -11.16 -3.14
N TYR A 7 9.46 -9.86 -3.34
CA TYR A 7 10.32 -8.79 -2.82
C TYR A 7 9.67 -8.00 -1.68
N GLY A 8 8.49 -8.41 -1.20
CA GLY A 8 7.76 -7.73 -0.14
C GLY A 8 6.80 -6.65 -0.61
N TYR A 9 6.36 -5.81 0.32
CA TYR A 9 5.29 -4.84 0.15
C TYR A 9 5.80 -3.42 0.40
N THR A 10 5.33 -2.45 -0.39
CA THR A 10 5.49 -1.02 -0.05
C THR A 10 4.16 -0.53 0.46
N PHE A 11 4.14 0.10 1.64
CA PHE A 11 2.92 0.68 2.19
C PHE A 11 2.95 2.19 2.06
N ASP A 12 1.86 2.77 1.59
CA ASP A 12 1.67 4.22 1.66
C ASP A 12 1.28 4.66 3.09
N THR A 13 1.30 5.98 3.31
CA THR A 13 0.96 6.56 4.61
C THR A 13 -0.46 6.17 5.05
N CYS A 14 -1.41 6.14 4.11
CA CYS A 14 -2.82 5.85 4.39
C CYS A 14 -3.03 4.40 4.87
N ALA A 15 -2.39 3.42 4.24
CA ALA A 15 -2.42 2.02 4.63
C ALA A 15 -1.84 1.82 6.03
N ILE A 16 -0.70 2.46 6.33
CA ILE A 16 -0.07 2.36 7.66
C ILE A 16 -0.98 2.97 8.73
N ILE A 17 -1.55 4.16 8.48
CA ILE A 17 -2.50 4.80 9.41
C ILE A 17 -3.72 3.91 9.62
N ASN A 18 -4.24 3.27 8.58
CA ASN A 18 -5.40 2.38 8.71
C ASN A 18 -5.07 1.15 9.57
N VAL A 19 -3.92 0.49 9.31
CA VAL A 19 -3.43 -0.62 10.14
C VAL A 19 -3.21 -0.17 11.58
N TRP A 20 -2.73 1.06 11.81
CA TRP A 20 -2.52 1.62 13.16
C TRP A 20 -3.85 1.87 13.88
N ARG A 21 -4.77 2.60 13.26
CA ARG A 21 -6.04 3.06 13.86
C ARG A 21 -7.08 1.95 13.97
N ASN A 22 -7.04 0.94 13.10
CA ASN A 22 -8.03 -0.13 13.05
C ASN A 22 -7.36 -1.51 13.26
N PRO A 23 -7.23 -1.98 14.51
CA PRO A 23 -6.65 -3.30 14.79
C PRO A 23 -7.40 -4.46 14.11
N ASN A 24 -8.69 -4.29 13.80
CA ASN A 24 -9.47 -5.36 13.19
C ASN A 24 -9.10 -5.61 11.72
N ILE A 25 -8.40 -4.66 11.07
CA ILE A 25 -7.95 -4.85 9.68
C ILE A 25 -6.67 -5.67 9.59
N SER A 26 -5.86 -5.73 10.64
CA SER A 26 -4.52 -6.32 10.57
C SER A 26 -4.55 -7.83 10.36
N THR A 27 -5.46 -8.56 11.02
CA THR A 27 -5.55 -10.02 10.86
C THR A 27 -5.98 -10.42 9.44
N PRO A 28 -7.06 -9.86 8.87
CA PRO A 28 -7.38 -10.08 7.46
C PRO A 28 -6.22 -9.70 6.54
N LEU A 29 -5.62 -8.53 6.73
CA LEU A 29 -4.56 -8.03 5.86
C LEU A 29 -3.33 -8.94 5.90
N ARG A 30 -2.94 -9.43 7.10
CA ARG A 30 -1.86 -10.41 7.28
C ARG A 30 -2.12 -11.72 6.54
N MET A 31 -3.35 -12.24 6.63
CA MET A 31 -3.70 -13.49 5.95
C MET A 31 -3.75 -13.33 4.44
N LEU A 32 -4.31 -12.22 3.96
CA LEU A 32 -4.58 -12.00 2.54
C LEU A 32 -3.34 -11.63 1.75
N LEU A 33 -2.45 -10.86 2.37
CA LEU A 33 -1.14 -10.52 1.81
C LEU A 33 -0.05 -11.50 2.23
N GLU A 34 -0.36 -12.51 3.06
CA GLU A 34 0.65 -13.44 3.60
C GLU A 34 1.88 -12.68 4.15
N THR A 35 1.64 -11.60 4.91
CA THR A 35 2.70 -10.66 5.28
C THR A 35 3.69 -11.22 6.31
N GLU A 36 3.39 -12.37 6.91
CA GLU A 36 4.22 -12.97 7.94
C GLU A 36 5.55 -13.45 7.37
N GLY A 37 6.65 -12.94 7.91
CA GLY A 37 8.00 -13.18 7.37
C GLY A 37 8.30 -12.44 6.06
N SER A 38 7.38 -11.60 5.57
CA SER A 38 7.63 -10.70 4.44
C SER A 38 8.30 -9.40 4.90
N ILE A 39 8.85 -8.64 3.94
CA ILE A 39 9.41 -7.31 4.19
C ILE A 39 8.39 -6.25 3.81
N VAL A 40 8.10 -5.32 4.72
CA VAL A 40 7.37 -4.08 4.44
C VAL A 40 8.37 -2.93 4.34
N TYR A 41 8.37 -2.27 3.19
CA TYR A 41 9.18 -1.09 2.93
C TYR A 41 8.41 0.19 3.26
N MET A 42 9.08 1.06 4.02
CA MET A 42 8.66 2.43 4.26
C MET A 42 9.71 3.39 3.70
N ASN A 43 9.32 4.25 2.76
CA ASN A 43 10.23 5.30 2.29
C ASN A 43 10.26 6.48 3.29
N SER A 44 11.27 7.33 3.18
CA SER A 44 11.43 8.49 4.07
C SER A 44 10.28 9.50 3.99
N TYR A 45 9.58 9.61 2.85
CA TYR A 45 8.39 10.46 2.70
C TYR A 45 7.22 9.96 3.53
N VAL A 46 6.95 8.65 3.51
CA VAL A 46 5.90 8.01 4.29
C VAL A 46 6.16 8.19 5.78
N VAL A 47 7.41 8.04 6.24
CA VAL A 47 7.76 8.28 7.64
C VAL A 47 7.56 9.75 8.03
N GLY A 48 7.94 10.69 7.16
CA GLY A 48 7.71 12.12 7.38
C GLY A 48 6.22 12.47 7.45
N GLU A 49 5.42 11.97 6.51
CA GLU A 49 3.97 12.17 6.54
C GLU A 49 3.32 11.52 7.76
N LEU A 50 3.78 10.33 8.18
CA LEU A 50 3.32 9.69 9.41
C LEU A 50 3.63 10.54 10.63
N ALA A 51 4.82 11.12 10.73
CA ALA A 51 5.16 12.01 11.84
C ALA A 51 4.15 13.17 11.94
N VAL A 52 3.80 13.78 10.80
CA VAL A 52 2.80 14.86 10.75
C VAL A 52 1.38 14.38 11.03
N LYS A 53 0.94 13.27 10.42
CA LYS A 53 -0.47 12.80 10.47
C LYS A 53 -0.82 11.99 11.72
N SER A 54 0.15 11.35 12.38
CA SER A 54 -0.09 10.52 13.58
C SER A 54 0.18 11.22 14.91
N LEU A 55 0.90 12.35 14.92
CA LEU A 55 0.99 13.24 16.10
C LEU A 55 -0.23 14.15 16.25
N GLY A 56 -1.19 14.09 15.32
CA GLY A 56 -2.38 14.95 15.32
C GLY A 56 -2.08 16.38 14.84
N GLN A 57 -3.10 17.25 14.85
CA GLN A 57 -2.93 18.71 14.67
C GLN A 57 -2.41 19.40 15.93
N ASP A 58 -1.90 18.64 16.90
CA ASP A 58 -1.36 19.19 18.13
C ASP A 58 -0.11 20.01 17.81
N GLU A 59 0.20 20.99 18.66
CA GLU A 59 1.20 22.04 18.42
C GLU A 59 2.57 21.48 17.97
N ALA A 60 2.94 20.27 18.44
CA ALA A 60 4.14 19.55 18.00
C ALA A 60 4.13 19.15 16.50
N GLY A 61 2.99 18.72 15.95
CA GLY A 61 2.83 18.39 14.53
C GLY A 61 2.91 19.64 13.64
N ARG A 62 2.40 20.78 14.12
CA ARG A 62 2.57 22.09 13.48
C ARG A 62 4.02 22.57 13.55
N MET A 63 4.66 22.48 14.72
CA MET A 63 6.07 22.84 14.89
C MET A 63 6.97 21.99 14.01
N LEU A 64 6.69 20.70 13.82
CA LEU A 64 7.41 19.83 12.87
C LEU A 64 7.22 20.26 11.40
N HIS A 65 6.01 20.67 11.01
CA HIS A 65 5.75 21.20 9.67
C HIS A 65 6.45 22.56 9.43
N GLU A 66 6.59 23.38 10.48
CA GLU A 66 7.12 24.75 10.42
C GLU A 66 8.64 24.83 10.68
N HIS A 67 9.22 23.87 11.43
CA HIS A 67 10.64 23.81 11.82
C HIS A 67 11.43 22.70 11.11
N LEU A 68 11.08 22.33 9.86
CA LEU A 68 11.94 21.50 9.00
C LEU A 68 13.22 22.26 8.54
N GLY A 69 13.92 22.84 9.51
CA GLY A 69 15.34 23.18 9.46
C GLY A 69 16.14 22.02 10.05
N ALA A 70 16.54 21.12 9.15
CA ALA A 70 17.65 20.15 9.16
C ALA A 70 17.98 19.25 10.39
N ASP A 71 17.88 19.68 11.65
CA ASP A 71 18.55 18.95 12.75
C ASP A 71 17.61 18.37 13.84
N ALA A 72 16.49 19.02 14.17
CA ALA A 72 15.52 18.48 15.14
C ALA A 72 14.55 17.44 14.54
N GLY A 73 14.43 17.41 13.22
CA GLY A 73 13.53 16.50 12.50
C GLY A 73 14.04 15.06 12.43
N ALA A 74 15.36 14.85 12.48
CA ALA A 74 15.95 13.53 12.31
C ALA A 74 15.57 12.56 13.44
N ASP A 75 15.58 13.04 14.70
CA ASP A 75 15.23 12.24 15.88
C ASP A 75 13.75 11.89 15.94
N VAL A 76 12.88 12.80 15.48
CA VAL A 76 11.44 12.52 15.39
C VAL A 76 11.18 11.49 14.30
N ILE A 77 11.82 11.64 13.14
CA ILE A 77 11.68 10.71 12.01
C ILE A 77 12.18 9.31 12.39
N SER A 78 13.34 9.21 13.07
CA SER A 78 13.87 7.92 13.53
C SER A 78 12.94 7.27 14.55
N THR A 79 12.49 8.03 15.57
CA THR A 79 11.52 7.55 16.57
C THR A 79 10.22 7.09 15.91
N MET A 80 9.74 7.82 14.91
CA MET A 80 8.48 7.47 14.25
C MET A 80 8.63 6.24 13.35
N ARG A 81 9.77 6.11 12.67
CA ARG A 81 10.13 4.90 11.92
C ARG A 81 10.16 3.67 12.81
N GLU A 82 10.79 3.77 13.98
CA GLU A 82 10.84 2.66 14.95
C GLU A 82 9.45 2.30 15.49
N ARG A 83 8.64 3.31 15.86
CA ARG A 83 7.27 3.09 16.33
C ARG A 83 6.38 2.43 15.27
N ALA A 84 6.40 2.96 14.05
CA ALA A 84 5.66 2.38 12.92
C ALA A 84 6.17 0.97 12.62
N GLY A 85 7.48 0.76 12.65
CA GLY A 85 8.13 -0.53 12.44
C GLY A 85 7.66 -1.58 13.44
N SER A 86 7.79 -1.28 14.74
CA SER A 86 7.35 -2.16 15.82
C SER A 86 5.85 -2.46 15.76
N MET A 87 5.03 -1.45 15.42
CA MET A 87 3.59 -1.61 15.27
C MET A 87 3.24 -2.56 14.11
N LEU A 88 3.86 -2.38 12.94
CA LEU A 88 3.66 -3.23 11.77
C LEU A 88 4.15 -4.66 12.03
N GLN A 89 5.32 -4.82 12.66
CA GLN A 89 5.83 -6.14 13.06
C GLN A 89 4.84 -6.87 13.97
N LYS A 90 4.32 -6.19 15.01
CA LYS A 90 3.38 -6.78 15.96
C LYS A 90 2.04 -7.14 15.31
N ARG A 91 1.56 -6.34 14.36
CA ARG A 91 0.22 -6.51 13.76
C ARG A 91 0.21 -7.41 12.53
N LEU A 92 1.24 -7.32 11.70
CA LEU A 92 1.34 -7.99 10.41
C LEU A 92 2.35 -9.15 10.41
N GLY A 93 3.20 -9.26 11.43
CA GLY A 93 4.28 -10.26 11.46
C GLY A 93 5.34 -10.03 10.38
N ALA A 94 5.37 -8.84 9.78
CA ALA A 94 6.31 -8.47 8.73
C ALA A 94 7.53 -7.77 9.32
N ASP A 95 8.69 -8.03 8.75
CA ASP A 95 9.88 -7.24 9.01
C ASP A 95 9.76 -5.89 8.33
N VAL A 96 10.22 -4.83 8.99
CA VAL A 96 10.15 -3.49 8.43
C VAL A 96 11.53 -3.02 8.01
N SER A 97 11.66 -2.69 6.73
CA SER A 97 12.82 -2.04 6.17
C SER A 97 12.46 -0.63 5.76
N GLY A 98 13.37 0.32 5.96
CA GLY A 98 13.18 1.65 5.40
C GLY A 98 14.18 1.87 4.28
N GLY A 99 13.67 2.44 3.18
CA GLY A 99 14.45 2.71 1.99
C GLY A 99 14.59 4.20 1.73
N ASP A 100 15.81 4.63 1.46
CA ASP A 100 16.05 5.99 1.02
C ASP A 100 15.61 6.17 -0.44
N VAL A 101 14.96 7.30 -0.70
CA VAL A 101 14.57 7.67 -2.07
C VAL A 101 15.79 8.16 -2.82
N ILE A 102 16.29 7.35 -3.74
CA ILE A 102 17.42 7.71 -4.61
C ILE A 102 17.00 8.73 -5.68
N PRO A 103 17.93 9.56 -6.20
CA PRO A 103 17.64 10.55 -7.23
C PRO A 103 16.91 9.99 -8.47
N LYS A 104 17.30 8.79 -8.92
CA LYS A 104 16.65 8.10 -10.05
C LYS A 104 15.16 7.82 -9.83
N MET A 105 14.74 7.53 -8.59
CA MET A 105 13.32 7.35 -8.29
C MET A 105 12.55 8.68 -8.40
N ARG A 106 13.19 9.80 -8.06
CA ARG A 106 12.60 11.14 -8.19
C ARG A 106 12.45 11.53 -9.66
N GLU A 107 13.47 11.29 -10.46
CA GLU A 107 13.42 11.52 -11.92
C GLU A 107 12.29 10.70 -12.55
N HIS A 108 12.18 9.41 -12.18
CA HIS A 108 11.11 8.56 -12.67
C HIS A 108 9.73 9.03 -12.18
N ALA A 109 9.61 9.51 -10.93
CA ALA A 109 8.37 10.07 -10.41
C ALA A 109 7.90 11.28 -11.21
N VAL A 110 8.81 12.23 -11.53
CA VAL A 110 8.49 13.41 -12.36
C VAL A 110 7.99 12.98 -13.73
N GLN A 111 8.62 11.98 -14.36
CA GLN A 111 8.15 11.42 -15.63
C GLN A 111 6.75 10.81 -15.51
N MET A 112 6.41 10.17 -14.39
CA MET A 112 5.07 9.63 -14.17
C MET A 112 4.02 10.73 -14.02
N GLU A 113 4.34 11.85 -13.37
CA GLU A 113 3.42 12.98 -13.21
C GLU A 113 3.02 13.60 -14.56
N GLU A 114 3.96 13.67 -15.52
CA GLU A 114 3.66 14.14 -16.88
C GLU A 114 2.62 13.25 -17.60
N HIS A 115 2.65 11.94 -17.32
CA HIS A 115 1.78 10.95 -17.96
C HIS A 115 0.47 10.73 -17.18
N CYS A 116 0.42 11.06 -15.88
CA CYS A 116 -0.72 10.87 -15.00
C CYS A 116 -1.08 12.19 -14.29
N PRO A 117 -2.04 12.97 -14.80
CA PRO A 117 -2.46 14.23 -14.19
C PRO A 117 -3.07 14.08 -12.79
N THR A 118 -3.46 12.86 -12.41
CA THR A 118 -4.02 12.53 -11.09
C THR A 118 -2.95 12.15 -10.07
N LEU A 119 -1.69 12.00 -10.50
CA LEU A 119 -0.57 11.60 -9.68
C LEU A 119 0.31 12.83 -9.44
N HIS A 120 0.53 13.16 -8.17
CA HIS A 120 1.38 14.27 -7.76
C HIS A 120 2.28 13.84 -6.62
N SER A 121 3.38 14.56 -6.40
CA SER A 121 4.20 14.39 -5.21
C SER A 121 3.36 14.64 -3.94
N PRO A 122 3.38 13.73 -2.95
CA PRO A 122 4.36 12.66 -2.74
C PRO A 122 4.01 11.27 -3.31
N ASP A 123 2.81 11.06 -3.86
CA ASP A 123 2.33 9.74 -4.31
C ASP A 123 3.14 9.19 -5.50
N SER A 124 3.59 10.07 -6.39
CA SER A 124 4.47 9.72 -7.52
C SER A 124 5.78 9.07 -7.08
N ILE A 125 6.36 9.56 -5.98
CA ILE A 125 7.60 9.05 -5.40
C ILE A 125 7.37 7.68 -4.75
N ILE A 126 6.24 7.48 -4.07
CA ILE A 126 5.87 6.20 -3.45
C ILE A 126 5.69 5.14 -4.54
N LEU A 127 5.01 5.48 -5.64
CA LEU A 127 4.84 4.58 -6.78
C LEU A 127 6.18 4.23 -7.44
N ALA A 128 7.02 5.24 -7.70
CA ALA A 128 8.34 5.02 -8.28
C ALA A 128 9.21 4.14 -7.38
N PHE A 129 9.14 4.32 -6.06
CA PHE A 129 9.82 3.48 -5.08
C PHE A 129 9.34 2.02 -5.13
N ALA A 130 8.03 1.80 -5.16
CA ALA A 130 7.44 0.45 -5.23
C ALA A 130 7.87 -0.28 -6.52
N MET A 131 7.85 0.42 -7.66
CA MET A 131 8.30 -0.12 -8.94
C MET A 131 9.79 -0.46 -8.94
N TYR A 132 10.63 0.39 -8.36
CA TYR A 132 12.08 0.19 -8.33
C TYR A 132 12.49 -0.97 -7.40
N THR A 133 11.79 -1.10 -6.26
CA THR A 133 11.97 -2.20 -5.31
C THR A 133 11.28 -3.50 -5.76
N LYS A 134 10.48 -3.44 -6.83
CA LYS A 134 9.66 -4.56 -7.34
C LYS A 134 8.71 -5.13 -6.27
N THR A 135 8.25 -4.26 -5.37
CA THR A 135 7.33 -4.61 -4.30
C THR A 135 5.88 -4.41 -4.75
N VAL A 136 4.95 -5.03 -4.04
CA VAL A 136 3.51 -4.79 -4.23
C VAL A 136 3.10 -3.57 -3.41
N LEU A 137 2.53 -2.55 -4.06
CA LEU A 137 2.06 -1.35 -3.39
C LEU A 137 0.73 -1.61 -2.66
N VAL A 138 0.66 -1.30 -1.38
CA VAL A 138 -0.55 -1.36 -0.58
C VAL A 138 -1.03 0.05 -0.30
N THR A 139 -2.19 0.42 -0.85
CA THR A 139 -2.75 1.78 -0.76
C THR A 139 -4.27 1.75 -0.74
N HIS A 140 -4.87 2.78 -0.13
CA HIS A 140 -6.31 3.04 -0.18
C HIS A 140 -6.68 4.22 -1.08
N ASP A 141 -5.69 4.91 -1.66
CA ASP A 141 -5.92 6.09 -2.46
C ASP A 141 -6.39 5.69 -3.88
N LYS A 142 -7.59 6.15 -4.25
CA LYS A 142 -8.17 5.85 -5.56
C LYS A 142 -7.38 6.46 -6.72
N GLY A 143 -6.77 7.62 -6.52
CA GLY A 143 -5.91 8.26 -7.50
C GLY A 143 -4.62 7.47 -7.71
N LEU A 144 -4.04 6.98 -6.60
CA LEU A 144 -2.84 6.13 -6.66
C LEU A 144 -3.13 4.76 -7.28
N LEU A 145 -4.28 4.16 -6.98
CA LEU A 145 -4.75 2.91 -7.62
C LEU A 145 -5.00 3.07 -9.12
N ALA A 146 -5.55 4.20 -9.56
CA ALA A 146 -5.72 4.46 -10.98
C ALA A 146 -4.35 4.66 -11.68
N ALA A 147 -3.41 5.31 -11.00
CA ALA A 147 -2.05 5.49 -11.52
C ALA A 147 -1.29 4.17 -11.61
N THR A 148 -1.38 3.29 -10.62
CA THR A 148 -0.73 1.97 -10.64
C THR A 148 -1.28 1.10 -11.76
N GLU A 149 -2.60 1.12 -12.00
CA GLU A 149 -3.22 0.40 -13.12
C GLU A 149 -2.67 0.88 -14.47
N LYS A 150 -2.57 2.20 -14.66
CA LYS A 150 -2.00 2.78 -15.89
C LYS A 150 -0.52 2.41 -16.09
N MET A 151 0.25 2.41 -15.01
CA MET A 151 1.68 2.09 -15.01
C MET A 151 1.96 0.58 -14.96
N LYS A 152 0.92 -0.26 -14.91
CA LYS A 152 1.00 -1.73 -14.73
C LYS A 152 1.84 -2.14 -13.52
N ALA A 153 1.80 -1.33 -12.46
CA ALA A 153 2.48 -1.62 -11.21
C ALA A 153 1.59 -2.53 -10.33
N PRO A 154 2.15 -3.56 -9.66
CA PRO A 154 1.37 -4.41 -8.78
C PRO A 154 0.91 -3.59 -7.57
N CYS A 155 -0.40 -3.56 -7.36
CA CYS A 155 -1.02 -2.86 -6.23
C CYS A 155 -2.16 -3.67 -5.62
N VAL A 156 -2.47 -3.36 -4.37
CA VAL A 156 -3.56 -3.97 -3.61
C VAL A 156 -4.26 -2.91 -2.78
N ASP A 157 -5.59 -2.85 -2.88
CA ASP A 157 -6.43 -2.12 -1.93
C ASP A 157 -6.96 -3.06 -0.86
N PRO A 158 -6.53 -2.94 0.41
CA PRO A 158 -7.03 -3.78 1.48
C PRO A 158 -8.55 -3.67 1.73
N ASN A 159 -9.19 -2.56 1.36
CA ASN A 159 -10.64 -2.41 1.53
C ASN A 159 -11.42 -3.34 0.60
N VAL A 160 -10.94 -3.53 -0.64
CA VAL A 160 -11.54 -4.48 -1.58
C VAL A 160 -11.47 -5.89 -1.01
N ILE A 161 -10.35 -6.26 -0.38
CA ILE A 161 -10.17 -7.61 0.12
C ILE A 161 -10.96 -7.87 1.40
N VAL A 162 -11.03 -6.90 2.32
CA VAL A 162 -11.82 -7.02 3.55
C VAL A 162 -13.33 -6.94 3.28
N GLY A 163 -13.73 -6.12 2.30
CA GLY A 163 -15.09 -6.07 1.77
C GLY A 163 -15.51 -7.40 1.15
N ASP A 164 -14.63 -8.04 0.38
CA ASP A 164 -14.89 -9.36 -0.22
C ASP A 164 -14.91 -10.48 0.81
N CYS A 165 -14.10 -10.43 1.86
CA CYS A 165 -14.18 -11.39 2.97
C CYS A 165 -15.51 -11.29 3.73
N SER A 166 -16.06 -10.08 3.88
CA SER A 166 -17.39 -9.85 4.46
C SER A 166 -18.52 -10.25 3.51
N ALA A 167 -18.33 -10.07 2.19
CA ALA A 167 -19.31 -10.45 1.16
C ALA A 167 -19.31 -11.96 0.87
N LYS A 168 -18.19 -12.67 1.05
CA LYS A 168 -18.11 -14.13 0.90
C LYS A 168 -18.89 -14.90 1.96
N ARG A 169 -19.25 -14.27 3.08
CA ARG A 169 -20.21 -14.85 4.04
C ARG A 169 -21.68 -14.79 3.56
N ARG A 170 -21.96 -14.17 2.40
CA ARG A 170 -23.29 -14.07 1.78
C ARG A 170 -23.43 -14.72 0.40
N ARG A 171 -22.50 -15.56 -0.06
CA ARG A 171 -22.69 -16.35 -1.31
C ARG A 171 -22.58 -17.85 -1.06
N ASN A 172 -23.51 -18.35 -0.25
CA ASN A 172 -24.10 -19.69 -0.43
C ASN A 172 -25.41 -19.59 -1.24
N GLN A 173 -25.46 -18.69 -2.21
CA GLN A 173 -26.56 -18.54 -3.16
C GLN A 173 -25.98 -18.03 -4.48
N PHE A 174 -25.43 -18.93 -5.28
CA PHE A 174 -25.42 -18.88 -6.74
C PHE A 174 -24.83 -20.22 -7.21
N GLU A 175 -25.58 -21.29 -6.92
CA GLU A 175 -25.70 -22.34 -7.92
C GLU A 175 -26.32 -21.70 -9.17
N GLY A 176 -25.71 -21.94 -10.34
CA GLY A 176 -26.29 -21.54 -11.61
C GLY A 176 -25.38 -20.69 -12.49
N LEU A 177 -24.37 -21.32 -13.10
CA LEU A 177 -24.11 -21.11 -14.53
C LEU A 177 -23.26 -22.28 -15.07
N VAL A 178 -23.98 -23.34 -15.38
CA VAL A 178 -23.60 -24.37 -16.35
C VAL A 178 -23.37 -23.70 -17.72
N GLY A 179 -22.25 -24.06 -18.34
CA GLY A 179 -22.10 -24.39 -19.76
C GLY A 179 -22.61 -23.41 -20.82
N TYR A 180 -21.70 -22.92 -21.67
CA TYR A 180 -21.97 -22.71 -23.10
C TYR A 180 -20.64 -22.65 -23.88
N MET A 181 -20.14 -23.81 -24.32
CA MET A 181 -19.56 -23.92 -25.66
C MET A 181 -20.40 -24.96 -26.38
N GLY A 182 -21.19 -24.48 -27.33
CA GLY A 182 -22.29 -25.18 -27.96
C GLY A 182 -21.84 -26.29 -28.91
N SER A 183 -22.68 -27.33 -28.95
CA SER A 183 -22.76 -28.34 -29.99
C SER A 183 -22.86 -27.71 -31.38
N ALA A 184 -22.00 -28.18 -32.29
CA ALA A 184 -22.41 -28.36 -33.68
C ALA A 184 -23.20 -29.69 -33.79
N ARG A 185 -24.26 -29.64 -34.59
CA ARG A 185 -25.43 -30.52 -34.63
C ARG A 185 -25.32 -31.56 -35.76
N LEU A 186 -25.96 -32.72 -35.51
CA LEU A 186 -26.76 -33.58 -36.43
C LEU A 186 -25.99 -34.32 -37.56
N GLY A 187 -26.23 -35.60 -37.85
CA GLY A 187 -27.22 -36.55 -37.32
C GLY A 187 -27.31 -37.83 -38.18
N PHE A 188 -28.22 -38.71 -37.72
CA PHE A 188 -28.94 -39.82 -38.37
C PHE A 188 -28.20 -41.06 -38.88
N ASP A 189 -28.61 -42.17 -38.26
CA ASP A 189 -28.64 -43.60 -38.63
C ASP A 189 -27.35 -44.34 -39.04
#